data_AF-A0A928T9H2-F1
#
_entry.id   AF-A0A928T9H2-F1
#
_cell.length_a   1.000
_cell.length_b   1.000
_cell.length_c   1.000
_cell.angle_alpha   90.00
_cell.angle_beta   90.00
_cell.angle_gamma   90.00
#
_symmetry.space_group_name_H-M   'P 1'
#
loop_
_entity.id
_entity.type
_entity.pdbx_description
1 polymer ?
#
loop_
_entity_poly.entity_id
_entity_poly.type
_entity_poly.pdbx_seq_one_letter_code
_entity_poly.pdbx_strand_id
1 'polypeptide(L)'
;MCRSFLLPALVLSWLPAFAAERVALVIGNDAYRHARPLKAAVSDASAVASTLQKLGFETITASNAGLESMVEALERLKARAQGADAVLVYYAGHGIESGGVNYLVPVDARLEREIQLKTQTLSVDDILGELKALTVPARMVILDCCRNNPLEGRSWLATRSSSGGGLAAMSQDTLAEATLVVFAASPGKPALDQVDGADTHSPFTTALLNEMPKPGVHSFEMFGMVEDSVIRQTGGRQSPRLFYNGSTQPFRNFRFSAAPLPTPPTPAPTLPTTVHASATPPTPSLTMPQPVVDSPPSTAPAMPELPQRGYFDLDQLFATGPYAAYNSYSRGHILKQAQTKLKAAGLYASRADGVPGPSTQSAILAHQQAQSLPLSGKLDAATIGSLGLDRIQQMTAPKPQHQTPSGKPSPSRLTPEQRVLRALTTGPQA
;
A
#
# COMPACT_ATOMS: atom_id res chain seq x y z
N MET A 1 73.65 21.51 -13.90
CA MET A 1 72.63 21.05 -12.94
C MET A 1 71.36 21.85 -13.21
N CYS A 2 70.32 21.26 -13.81
CA CYS A 2 68.95 21.81 -13.80
C CYS A 2 68.01 20.66 -14.15
N ARG A 3 67.42 20.04 -13.11
CA ARG A 3 66.38 19.01 -13.26
C ARG A 3 65.03 19.71 -13.22
N SER A 4 64.35 19.81 -14.35
CA SER A 4 62.95 20.22 -14.42
C SER A 4 62.07 19.09 -13.92
N PHE A 5 61.42 19.27 -12.76
CA PHE A 5 60.35 18.40 -12.28
C PHE A 5 59.02 18.91 -12.82
N LEU A 6 58.39 18.11 -13.69
CA LEU A 6 56.97 18.26 -14.06
C LEU A 6 56.13 17.71 -12.90
N LEU A 7 55.43 18.58 -12.18
CA LEU A 7 54.36 18.18 -11.26
C LEU A 7 53.10 17.83 -12.07
N PRO A 8 52.44 16.69 -11.81
CA PRO A 8 51.10 16.45 -12.35
C PRO A 8 50.10 17.28 -11.55
N ALA A 9 49.35 18.15 -12.24
CA ALA A 9 48.22 18.85 -11.67
C ALA A 9 47.08 17.84 -11.42
N LEU A 10 46.90 17.44 -10.16
CA LEU A 10 45.77 16.65 -9.71
C LEU A 10 44.52 17.54 -9.72
N VAL A 11 43.77 17.51 -10.82
CA VAL A 11 42.46 18.17 -10.92
C VAL A 11 41.47 17.34 -10.10
N LEU A 12 41.29 17.73 -8.84
CA LEU A 12 40.26 17.19 -7.96
C LEU A 12 38.92 17.79 -8.38
N SER A 13 38.25 17.15 -9.35
CA SER A 13 36.90 17.51 -9.77
C SER A 13 35.92 17.29 -8.61
N TRP A 14 35.52 18.38 -7.95
CA TRP A 14 34.36 18.42 -7.06
C TRP A 14 33.09 18.20 -7.88
N LEU A 15 32.66 16.95 -7.99
CA LEU A 15 31.27 16.68 -8.35
C LEU A 15 30.41 16.99 -7.11
N PRO A 16 29.44 17.90 -7.18
CA PRO A 16 28.50 18.06 -6.09
C PRO A 16 27.71 16.75 -6.02
N ALA A 17 27.96 15.96 -4.98
CA ALA A 17 27.10 14.86 -4.60
C ALA A 17 25.83 15.49 -4.00
N PHE A 18 24.87 15.86 -4.85
CA PHE A 18 23.51 16.12 -4.41
C PHE A 18 22.95 14.77 -3.96
N ALA A 19 23.12 14.47 -2.67
CA ALA A 19 22.40 13.37 -2.04
C ALA A 19 20.92 13.66 -2.20
N ALA A 20 20.16 12.67 -2.69
CA ALA A 20 18.73 12.80 -2.88
C ALA A 20 18.07 13.21 -1.55
N GLU A 21 17.51 14.42 -1.48
CA GLU A 21 16.98 14.98 -0.24
C GLU A 21 15.57 14.40 -0.02
N ARG A 22 15.46 13.46 0.90
CA ARG A 22 14.20 12.79 1.25
C ARG A 22 13.77 13.27 2.62
N VAL A 23 12.53 13.73 2.76
CA VAL A 23 12.04 14.29 4.03
C VAL A 23 10.84 13.50 4.52
N ALA A 24 10.81 13.16 5.81
CA ALA A 24 9.69 12.48 6.42
C ALA A 24 9.19 13.19 7.67
N LEU A 25 7.88 13.28 7.82
CA LEU A 25 7.21 13.61 9.08
C LEU A 25 6.69 12.32 9.71
N VAL A 26 7.07 12.07 10.96
CA VAL A 26 6.72 10.83 11.68
C VAL A 26 6.06 11.19 13.01
N ILE A 27 4.79 10.88 13.14
CA ILE A 27 3.97 11.23 14.32
C ILE A 27 3.49 9.96 15.02
N GLY A 28 3.63 9.92 16.35
CA GLY A 28 3.11 8.82 17.18
C GLY A 28 2.36 9.36 18.39
N ASN A 29 1.09 8.99 18.53
CA ASN A 29 0.24 9.48 19.63
C ASN A 29 -0.37 8.32 20.42
N ASP A 30 0.03 8.19 21.70
CA ASP A 30 -0.46 7.18 22.66
C ASP A 30 -1.25 7.80 23.82
N ALA A 31 -0.79 8.93 24.35
CA ALA A 31 -1.22 9.48 25.64
C ALA A 31 -2.45 10.42 25.54
N TYR A 32 -3.55 9.91 24.98
CA TYR A 32 -4.78 10.70 24.82
C TYR A 32 -5.41 11.10 26.15
N ARG A 33 -5.74 12.39 26.30
CA ARG A 33 -6.35 12.96 27.52
C ARG A 33 -7.84 12.66 27.64
N HIS A 34 -8.52 12.52 26.52
CA HIS A 34 -9.99 12.42 26.44
C HIS A 34 -10.48 11.21 25.62
N ALA A 35 -9.58 10.26 25.35
CA ALA A 35 -9.85 9.01 24.66
C ALA A 35 -9.02 7.90 25.31
N ARG A 36 -9.31 6.65 24.96
CA ARG A 36 -8.52 5.50 25.43
C ARG A 36 -7.06 5.64 24.96
N PRO A 37 -6.07 5.55 25.85
CA PRO A 37 -4.66 5.53 25.45
C PRO A 37 -4.30 4.30 24.60
N LEU A 38 -3.33 4.47 23.71
CA LEU A 38 -2.67 3.38 22.97
C LEU A 38 -1.34 3.02 23.65
N LYS A 39 -0.73 1.91 23.24
CA LYS A 39 0.53 1.43 23.84
C LYS A 39 1.71 1.47 22.87
N ALA A 40 1.47 1.29 21.57
CA ALA A 40 2.54 1.08 20.60
C ALA A 40 2.85 2.31 19.74
N ALA A 41 1.98 3.32 19.64
CA ALA A 41 2.08 4.33 18.59
C ALA A 41 3.36 5.19 18.67
N VAL A 42 3.81 5.57 19.87
CA VAL A 42 5.07 6.31 20.06
C VAL A 42 6.27 5.41 19.77
N SER A 43 6.21 4.15 20.20
CA SER A 43 7.25 3.13 19.93
C SER A 43 7.39 2.90 18.42
N ASP A 44 6.27 2.72 17.74
CA ASP A 44 6.14 2.54 16.29
C ASP A 44 6.73 3.73 15.53
N ALA A 45 6.28 4.94 15.84
CA ALA A 45 6.79 6.16 15.24
C ALA A 45 8.30 6.33 15.45
N SER A 46 8.81 6.03 16.65
CA SER A 46 10.25 6.11 16.95
C SER A 46 11.07 5.12 16.11
N ALA A 47 10.60 3.88 16.00
CA ALA A 47 11.27 2.84 15.22
C ALA A 47 11.24 3.14 13.71
N VAL A 48 10.09 3.62 13.19
CA VAL A 48 9.94 4.02 11.79
C VAL A 48 10.84 5.23 11.49
N ALA A 49 10.87 6.25 12.34
CA ALA A 49 11.75 7.40 12.16
C ALA A 49 13.24 6.98 12.13
N SER A 50 13.66 6.15 13.08
CA SER A 50 15.03 5.64 13.14
C SER A 50 15.41 4.83 11.89
N THR A 51 14.46 4.07 11.36
CA THR A 51 14.66 3.28 10.13
C THR A 51 14.74 4.18 8.91
N LEU A 52 13.85 5.16 8.77
CA LEU A 52 13.87 6.14 7.68
C LEU A 52 15.17 6.96 7.67
N GLN A 53 15.68 7.38 8.84
CA GLN A 53 16.98 8.05 8.95
C GLN A 53 18.12 7.20 8.39
N LYS A 54 18.18 5.91 8.76
CA LYS A 54 19.17 4.96 8.22
C LYS A 54 19.04 4.76 6.70
N LEU A 55 17.85 5.01 6.16
CA LEU A 55 17.54 4.92 4.73
C LEU A 55 17.67 6.27 3.99
N GLY A 56 18.26 7.27 4.65
CA GLY A 56 18.62 8.56 4.06
C GLY A 56 17.51 9.60 4.05
N PHE A 57 16.48 9.45 4.89
CA PHE A 57 15.51 10.51 5.12
C PHE A 57 15.97 11.46 6.23
N GLU A 58 15.82 12.76 6.02
CA GLU A 58 15.67 13.72 7.12
C GLU A 58 14.31 13.48 7.78
N THR A 59 14.28 13.25 9.09
CA THR A 59 13.02 13.02 9.81
C THR A 59 12.68 14.16 10.77
N ILE A 60 11.45 14.63 10.65
CA ILE A 60 10.78 15.51 11.60
C ILE A 60 9.87 14.61 12.43
N THR A 61 10.04 14.59 13.75
CA THR A 61 9.26 13.72 14.63
C THR A 61 8.35 14.53 15.55
N ALA A 62 7.19 13.97 15.88
CA ALA A 62 6.33 14.48 16.95
C ALA A 62 5.73 13.31 17.72
N SER A 63 5.76 13.36 19.05
CA SER A 63 5.27 12.29 19.91
C SER A 63 4.30 12.83 20.95
N ASN A 64 3.16 12.17 21.11
CA ASN A 64 2.05 12.64 21.95
C ASN A 64 1.72 14.12 21.68
N ALA A 65 1.61 14.45 20.39
CA ALA A 65 1.42 15.81 19.91
C ALA A 65 -0.04 16.24 20.04
N GLY A 66 -0.23 17.46 20.56
CA GLY A 66 -1.50 18.18 20.44
C GLY A 66 -1.68 18.77 19.04
N LEU A 67 -2.86 19.35 18.77
CA LEU A 67 -3.19 19.82 17.41
C LEU A 67 -2.18 20.84 16.87
N GLU A 68 -1.83 21.84 17.68
CA GLU A 68 -0.88 22.90 17.32
C GLU A 68 0.48 22.31 16.91
N SER A 69 1.03 21.41 17.74
CA SER A 69 2.30 20.76 17.46
C SER A 69 2.27 19.89 16.19
N MET A 70 1.15 19.22 15.90
CA MET A 70 0.98 18.48 14.65
C MET A 70 0.96 19.40 13.42
N VAL A 71 0.25 20.54 13.51
CA VAL A 71 0.18 21.54 12.44
C VAL A 71 1.57 22.16 12.20
N GLU A 72 2.27 22.59 13.25
CA GLU A 72 3.63 23.10 13.13
C GLU A 72 4.59 22.08 12.51
N ALA A 73 4.45 20.80 12.86
CA ALA A 73 5.29 19.74 12.29
C ALA A 73 5.02 19.55 10.79
N LEU A 74 3.76 19.67 10.35
CA LEU A 74 3.37 19.66 8.94
C LEU A 74 3.90 20.89 8.19
N GLU A 75 3.86 22.07 8.80
CA GLU A 75 4.46 23.29 8.23
C GLU A 75 5.98 23.16 8.08
N ARG A 76 6.67 22.63 9.10
CA ARG A 76 8.11 22.32 9.01
C ARG A 76 8.41 21.33 7.91
N LEU A 77 7.60 20.28 7.75
CA LEU A 77 7.74 19.32 6.65
C LEU A 77 7.65 20.03 5.30
N LYS A 78 6.62 20.88 5.11
CA LYS A 78 6.42 21.62 3.87
C LYS A 78 7.59 22.54 3.54
N ALA A 79 8.17 23.19 4.55
CA ALA A 79 9.33 24.06 4.38
C ALA A 79 10.59 23.27 4.00
N ARG A 80 10.82 22.11 4.61
CA ARG A 80 11.98 21.25 4.34
C ARG A 80 11.88 20.46 3.04
N ALA A 81 10.67 20.05 2.65
CA ALA A 81 10.45 19.22 1.47
C ALA A 81 10.47 20.00 0.13
N GLN A 82 10.80 21.29 0.13
CA GLN A 82 10.93 22.08 -1.10
C GLN A 82 12.10 21.58 -1.94
N GLY A 83 11.83 21.03 -3.12
CA GLY A 83 12.86 20.47 -4.00
C GLY A 83 13.34 19.06 -3.61
N ALA A 84 12.70 18.44 -2.61
CA ALA A 84 13.00 17.08 -2.18
C ALA A 84 12.62 16.04 -3.26
N ASP A 85 13.32 14.91 -3.29
CA ASP A 85 13.04 13.81 -4.21
C ASP A 85 11.84 12.96 -3.74
N ALA A 86 11.59 12.96 -2.44
CA ALA A 86 10.44 12.30 -1.86
C ALA A 86 10.04 12.94 -0.53
N VAL A 87 8.73 12.96 -0.30
CA VAL A 87 8.14 13.34 0.98
C VAL A 87 7.31 12.18 1.53
N LEU A 88 7.44 11.91 2.82
CA LEU A 88 6.70 10.88 3.51
C LEU A 88 6.04 11.44 4.78
N VAL A 89 4.79 11.09 5.01
CA VAL A 89 4.11 11.29 6.30
C VAL A 89 3.77 9.92 6.85
N TYR A 90 4.23 9.63 8.05
CA TYR A 90 3.83 8.47 8.82
C TYR A 90 3.08 8.94 10.07
N TYR A 91 1.94 8.34 10.35
CA TYR A 91 1.20 8.59 11.58
C TYR A 91 0.74 7.27 12.20
N ALA A 92 1.06 7.09 13.48
CA ALA A 92 0.52 6.05 14.35
C ALA A 92 -0.34 6.69 15.45
N GLY A 93 -1.56 6.19 15.65
CA GLY A 93 -2.47 6.74 16.65
C GLY A 93 -3.95 6.46 16.39
N HIS A 94 -4.83 7.24 16.98
CA HIS A 94 -6.26 7.20 16.70
C HIS A 94 -6.58 7.94 15.41
N GLY A 95 -7.47 7.35 14.61
CA GLY A 95 -8.04 7.98 13.43
C GLY A 95 -9.56 7.84 13.41
N ILE A 96 -10.26 8.87 12.95
CA ILE A 96 -11.74 8.91 12.89
C ILE A 96 -12.19 9.19 11.46
N GLU A 97 -13.31 8.61 11.04
CA GLU A 97 -13.99 8.94 9.79
C GLU A 97 -15.35 9.52 10.12
N SER A 98 -15.72 10.56 9.40
CA SER A 98 -17.06 11.12 9.45
C SER A 98 -17.40 11.74 8.11
N GLY A 99 -18.50 11.26 7.51
CA GLY A 99 -18.99 11.78 6.23
C GLY A 99 -18.02 11.55 5.06
N GLY A 100 -17.23 10.48 5.11
CA GLY A 100 -16.22 10.16 4.09
C GLY A 100 -14.87 10.86 4.28
N VAL A 101 -14.72 11.72 5.29
CA VAL A 101 -13.47 12.43 5.58
C VAL A 101 -12.71 11.72 6.70
N ASN A 102 -11.41 11.56 6.51
CA ASN A 102 -10.50 10.92 7.46
C ASN A 102 -9.77 11.98 8.31
N TYR A 103 -9.74 11.77 9.63
CA TYR A 103 -9.13 12.69 10.59
C TYR A 103 -8.12 11.95 11.49
N LEU A 104 -6.94 12.55 11.69
CA LEU A 104 -5.93 12.13 12.65
C LEU A 104 -6.19 12.85 13.98
N VAL A 105 -6.20 12.11 15.09
CA VAL A 105 -6.61 12.63 16.40
C VAL A 105 -5.39 13.06 17.23
N PRO A 106 -5.27 14.35 17.60
CA PRO A 106 -4.28 14.82 18.57
C PRO A 106 -4.53 14.30 19.99
N VAL A 107 -3.50 14.23 20.84
CA VAL A 107 -3.67 13.71 22.21
C VAL A 107 -4.53 14.58 23.12
N ASP A 108 -4.68 15.87 22.80
CA ASP A 108 -5.46 16.85 23.53
C ASP A 108 -6.87 17.07 22.95
N ALA A 109 -7.24 16.36 21.88
CA ALA A 109 -8.53 16.51 21.23
C ALA A 109 -9.69 16.11 22.16
N ARG A 110 -10.66 17.03 22.30
CA ARG A 110 -11.90 16.85 23.05
C ARG A 110 -13.09 16.77 22.10
N LEU A 111 -13.38 15.56 21.64
CA LEU A 111 -14.39 15.29 20.61
C LEU A 111 -15.74 14.92 21.21
N GLU A 112 -16.52 15.91 21.62
CA GLU A 112 -17.85 15.70 22.20
C GLU A 112 -18.97 15.71 21.15
N ARG A 113 -18.77 16.49 20.08
CA ARG A 113 -19.70 16.72 18.98
C ARG A 113 -18.96 16.68 17.65
N GLU A 114 -19.66 16.32 16.58
CA GLU A 114 -19.12 16.23 15.20
C GLU A 114 -18.40 17.48 14.73
N ILE A 115 -18.96 18.66 15.04
CA ILE A 115 -18.39 19.94 14.63
C ILE A 115 -16.94 20.13 15.11
N GLN A 116 -16.56 19.47 16.21
CA GLN A 116 -15.22 19.57 16.77
C GLN A 116 -14.18 18.77 16.00
N LEU A 117 -14.58 17.83 15.13
CA LEU A 117 -13.64 17.15 14.24
C LEU A 117 -12.85 18.17 13.42
N LYS A 118 -13.53 19.14 12.81
CA LYS A 118 -12.89 20.14 11.95
C LYS A 118 -11.93 21.08 12.67
N THR A 119 -12.11 21.29 13.98
CA THR A 119 -11.34 22.29 14.74
C THR A 119 -10.39 21.68 15.76
N GLN A 120 -10.50 20.37 16.04
CA GLN A 120 -9.69 19.69 17.07
C GLN A 120 -8.95 18.47 16.52
N THR A 121 -8.98 18.25 15.21
CA THR A 121 -8.24 17.18 14.54
C THR A 121 -7.58 17.71 13.27
N LEU A 122 -6.66 16.92 12.73
CA LEU A 122 -6.02 17.22 11.44
C LEU A 122 -6.63 16.29 10.38
N SER A 123 -7.21 16.84 9.32
CA SER A 123 -7.77 15.98 8.26
C SER A 123 -6.66 15.44 7.35
N VAL A 124 -6.84 14.21 6.87
CA VAL A 124 -5.92 13.60 5.89
C VAL A 124 -5.96 14.38 4.56
N ASP A 125 -7.12 14.96 4.22
CA ASP A 125 -7.27 15.78 3.02
C ASP A 125 -6.43 17.07 3.10
N ASP A 126 -6.34 17.70 4.27
CA ASP A 126 -5.47 18.88 4.48
C ASP A 126 -4.00 18.49 4.31
N ILE A 127 -3.56 17.36 4.89
CA ILE A 127 -2.20 16.83 4.71
C ILE A 127 -1.92 16.60 3.22
N LEU A 128 -2.83 15.95 2.51
CA LEU A 128 -2.70 15.69 1.07
C LEU A 128 -2.68 17.00 0.25
N GLY A 129 -3.46 18.00 0.65
CA GLY A 129 -3.44 19.33 0.07
C GLY A 129 -2.09 20.02 0.22
N GLU A 130 -1.49 19.96 1.41
CA GLU A 130 -0.15 20.50 1.65
C GLU A 130 0.92 19.76 0.84
N LEU A 131 0.86 18.44 0.77
CA LEU A 131 1.80 17.65 -0.04
C LEU A 131 1.63 17.92 -1.55
N LYS A 132 0.40 18.12 -2.01
CA LYS A 132 0.10 18.46 -3.41
C LYS A 132 0.72 19.80 -3.82
N ALA A 133 0.84 20.75 -2.89
CA ALA A 133 1.47 22.05 -3.15
C ALA A 133 3.00 21.97 -3.31
N LEU A 134 3.63 20.89 -2.88
CA LEU A 134 5.06 20.65 -3.06
C LEU A 134 5.36 20.21 -4.50
N THR A 135 6.51 20.60 -5.05
CA THR A 135 7.01 20.05 -6.32
C THR A 135 7.97 18.91 -6.02
N VAL A 136 7.42 17.73 -5.71
CA VAL A 136 8.20 16.52 -5.37
C VAL A 136 7.82 15.34 -6.26
N PRO A 137 8.78 14.49 -6.68
CA PRO A 137 8.51 13.31 -7.51
C PRO A 137 7.68 12.22 -6.82
N ALA A 138 7.77 12.08 -5.50
CA ALA A 138 7.07 11.02 -4.77
C ALA A 138 6.48 11.53 -3.45
N ARG A 139 5.18 11.31 -3.23
CA ARG A 139 4.47 11.64 -1.99
C ARG A 139 3.91 10.38 -1.36
N MET A 140 4.22 10.12 -0.09
CA MET A 140 3.70 8.96 0.63
C MET A 140 3.01 9.39 1.92
N VAL A 141 1.83 8.84 2.18
CA VAL A 141 1.15 8.97 3.47
C VAL A 141 0.86 7.58 4.00
N ILE A 142 1.40 7.22 5.16
CA ILE A 142 1.26 5.91 5.78
C ILE A 142 0.53 6.10 7.11
N LEU A 143 -0.64 5.50 7.22
CA LEU A 143 -1.53 5.66 8.37
C LEU A 143 -1.67 4.32 9.11
N ASP A 144 -0.95 4.21 10.23
CA ASP A 144 -1.06 3.11 11.20
C ASP A 144 -2.05 3.48 12.30
N CYS A 145 -3.31 3.69 11.90
CA CYS A 145 -4.34 4.16 12.80
C CYS A 145 -5.16 3.00 13.36
N CYS A 146 -5.15 2.86 14.69
CA CYS A 146 -6.17 2.08 15.39
C CYS A 146 -7.51 2.80 15.25
N ARG A 147 -8.53 2.03 14.86
CA ARG A 147 -9.86 2.58 14.59
C ARG A 147 -11.00 1.83 15.26
N ASN A 148 -10.72 1.35 16.47
CA ASN A 148 -11.80 1.25 17.45
C ASN A 148 -12.16 2.68 17.81
N ASN A 149 -13.45 3.00 17.79
CA ASN A 149 -13.90 4.37 17.98
C ASN A 149 -13.37 4.86 19.36
N PRO A 150 -12.41 5.82 19.40
CA PRO A 150 -11.86 6.32 20.66
C PRO A 150 -12.91 7.00 21.56
N LEU A 151 -14.10 7.24 20.99
CA LEU A 151 -15.29 7.82 21.59
C LEU A 151 -16.45 6.81 21.65
N GLU A 152 -16.16 5.49 21.70
CA GLU A 152 -17.16 4.43 21.93
C GLU A 152 -18.15 4.88 23.03
N GLY A 153 -19.44 4.95 22.69
CA GLY A 153 -20.51 5.48 23.55
C GLY A 153 -21.09 6.84 23.13
N ARG A 154 -20.49 7.57 22.18
CA ARG A 154 -21.08 8.81 21.65
C ARG A 154 -22.04 8.53 20.48
N SER A 155 -23.32 8.85 20.67
CA SER A 155 -24.41 8.55 19.72
C SER A 155 -24.22 9.13 18.31
N TRP A 156 -23.61 10.33 18.21
CA TRP A 156 -23.44 11.03 16.94
C TRP A 156 -22.42 10.36 16.01
N LEU A 157 -21.41 9.68 16.55
CA LEU A 157 -20.38 9.05 15.74
C LEU A 157 -20.88 7.71 15.17
N ALA A 158 -21.65 6.95 15.96
CA ALA A 158 -22.19 5.65 15.58
C ALA A 158 -23.13 5.65 14.36
N THR A 159 -23.77 6.78 14.05
CA THR A 159 -24.73 6.91 12.92
C THR A 159 -24.09 7.35 11.60
N ARG A 160 -22.83 7.80 11.63
CA ARG A 160 -22.18 8.48 10.49
C ARG A 160 -20.81 7.91 10.11
N SER A 161 -20.14 7.20 11.01
CA SER A 161 -18.98 6.38 10.64
C SER A 161 -19.47 5.13 9.90
N SER A 162 -18.76 4.73 8.84
CA SER A 162 -18.93 3.40 8.24
C SER A 162 -18.94 2.35 9.37
N SER A 163 -19.91 1.42 9.32
CA SER A 163 -20.34 0.54 10.41
C SER A 163 -19.29 -0.44 10.98
N GLY A 164 -18.00 -0.24 10.68
CA GLY A 164 -16.88 -1.04 11.18
C GLY A 164 -15.69 -0.24 11.72
N GLY A 165 -15.85 1.05 12.00
CA GLY A 165 -14.86 1.84 12.76
C GLY A 165 -13.66 2.34 11.95
N GLY A 166 -13.24 1.73 10.83
CA GLY A 166 -12.03 2.05 10.02
C GLY A 166 -12.13 3.16 8.95
N LEU A 167 -10.99 3.66 8.41
CA LEU A 167 -10.89 4.86 7.53
C LEU A 167 -11.82 4.74 6.33
N ALA A 168 -12.35 5.87 5.84
CA ALA A 168 -13.05 5.90 4.57
C ALA A 168 -12.06 5.54 3.46
N ALA A 169 -12.52 4.72 2.52
CA ALA A 169 -11.80 4.51 1.27
C ALA A 169 -11.61 5.87 0.59
N MET A 170 -10.42 6.12 0.06
CA MET A 170 -10.15 7.34 -0.68
C MET A 170 -10.41 7.13 -2.17
N SER A 171 -10.99 8.14 -2.81
CA SER A 171 -11.15 8.14 -4.25
C SER A 171 -9.78 8.35 -4.91
N GLN A 172 -9.36 7.42 -5.76
CA GLN A 172 -8.11 7.54 -6.51
C GLN A 172 -8.11 8.83 -7.31
N ASP A 173 -9.23 9.20 -7.95
CA ASP A 173 -9.34 10.40 -8.78
C ASP A 173 -9.11 11.72 -8.00
N THR A 174 -9.20 11.70 -6.67
CA THR A 174 -9.00 12.89 -5.82
C THR A 174 -7.56 13.07 -5.32
N LEU A 175 -6.74 12.03 -5.38
CA LEU A 175 -5.33 12.13 -4.98
C LEU A 175 -4.54 12.87 -6.06
N ALA A 176 -3.51 13.63 -5.67
CA ALA A 176 -2.58 14.19 -6.65
C ALA A 176 -1.81 13.07 -7.37
N GLU A 177 -1.36 13.30 -8.60
CA GLU A 177 -0.44 12.38 -9.27
C GLU A 177 0.80 12.13 -8.39
N ALA A 178 1.39 10.94 -8.54
CA ALA A 178 2.55 10.54 -7.76
C ALA A 178 2.32 10.64 -6.23
N THR A 179 1.09 10.31 -5.79
CA THR A 179 0.73 10.17 -4.37
C THR A 179 0.32 8.74 -4.07
N LEU A 180 0.94 8.14 -3.06
CA LEU A 180 0.63 6.83 -2.52
C LEU A 180 0.17 7.00 -1.09
N VAL A 181 -1.00 6.45 -0.76
CA VAL A 181 -1.50 6.42 0.60
C VAL A 181 -1.73 4.98 1.03
N VAL A 182 -1.20 4.64 2.20
CA VAL A 182 -1.21 3.28 2.74
C VAL A 182 -1.93 3.30 4.07
N PHE A 183 -2.99 2.51 4.18
CA PHE A 183 -3.69 2.27 5.44
C PHE A 183 -3.25 0.92 6.01
N ALA A 184 -2.95 0.88 7.31
CA ALA A 184 -2.58 -0.35 8.00
C ALA A 184 -3.69 -1.42 8.03
N ALA A 185 -4.95 -1.01 7.82
CA ALA A 185 -6.10 -1.88 7.73
C ALA A 185 -7.04 -1.46 6.60
N SER A 186 -7.92 -2.38 6.18
CA SER A 186 -8.93 -2.12 5.15
C SER A 186 -9.90 -1.01 5.58
N PRO A 187 -10.44 -0.21 4.64
CA PRO A 187 -11.48 0.75 4.94
C PRO A 187 -12.62 0.16 5.74
N GLY A 188 -13.06 0.89 6.77
CA GLY A 188 -14.09 0.40 7.69
C GLY A 188 -13.67 -0.80 8.55
N LYS A 189 -12.38 -1.13 8.69
CA LYS A 189 -11.85 -2.10 9.67
C LYS A 189 -10.79 -1.47 10.58
N PRO A 190 -10.71 -1.88 11.86
CA PRO A 190 -9.67 -1.39 12.77
C PRO A 190 -8.30 -2.01 12.45
N ALA A 191 -7.23 -1.23 12.60
CA ALA A 191 -5.89 -1.77 12.78
C ALA A 191 -5.68 -2.18 14.24
N LEU A 192 -4.86 -3.20 14.47
CA LEU A 192 -4.49 -3.69 15.80
C LEU A 192 -3.31 -2.88 16.34
N ASP A 193 -3.38 -2.48 17.61
CA ASP A 193 -2.28 -1.83 18.35
C ASP A 193 -1.16 -2.85 18.62
N GLN A 194 -1.53 -4.09 18.95
CA GLN A 194 -0.65 -5.23 19.21
C GLN A 194 -1.37 -6.54 18.83
N VAL A 195 -0.65 -7.61 18.48
CA VAL A 195 -1.24 -8.94 18.31
C VAL A 195 -1.31 -9.63 19.67
N ASP A 196 -0.18 -9.63 20.37
CA ASP A 196 -0.02 -10.08 21.75
C ASP A 196 0.39 -8.93 22.66
N GLY A 197 -0.07 -8.92 23.91
CA GLY A 197 0.18 -7.81 24.85
C GLY A 197 1.65 -7.55 25.22
N ALA A 198 2.56 -8.43 24.78
CA ALA A 198 4.00 -8.31 24.94
C ALA A 198 4.71 -7.69 23.71
N ASP A 199 4.01 -7.52 22.59
CA ASP A 199 4.59 -6.97 21.37
C ASP A 199 5.02 -5.52 21.57
N THR A 200 6.20 -5.13 21.09
CA THR A 200 6.67 -3.73 21.21
C THR A 200 6.05 -2.81 20.15
N HIS A 201 5.52 -3.39 19.08
CA HIS A 201 5.05 -2.68 17.89
C HIS A 201 3.74 -3.25 17.37
N SER A 202 2.98 -2.45 16.61
CA SER A 202 1.82 -2.95 15.87
C SER A 202 2.23 -4.01 14.83
N PRO A 203 1.33 -4.92 14.41
CA PRO A 203 1.64 -5.88 13.34
C PRO A 203 1.99 -5.19 12.02
N PHE A 204 1.37 -4.04 11.72
CA PHE A 204 1.69 -3.28 10.53
C PHE A 204 3.08 -2.67 10.60
N THR A 205 3.41 -2.02 11.72
CA THR A 205 4.72 -1.42 11.91
C THR A 205 5.82 -2.48 11.99
N THR A 206 5.57 -3.61 12.66
CA THR A 206 6.48 -4.77 12.67
C THR A 206 6.78 -5.25 11.25
N ALA A 207 5.75 -5.43 10.42
CA ALA A 207 5.93 -5.81 9.03
C ALA A 207 6.70 -4.73 8.23
N LEU A 208 6.33 -3.46 8.41
CA LEU A 208 6.96 -2.34 7.72
C LEU A 208 8.46 -2.23 8.05
N LEU A 209 8.84 -2.36 9.32
CA LEU A 209 10.24 -2.31 9.77
C LEU A 209 11.09 -3.47 9.21
N ASN A 210 10.47 -4.63 8.96
CA ASN A 210 11.15 -5.79 8.38
C ASN A 210 11.33 -5.66 6.86
N GLU A 211 10.38 -5.04 6.16
CA GLU A 211 10.37 -4.98 4.69
C GLU A 211 11.04 -3.72 4.15
N MET A 212 10.89 -2.57 4.80
CA MET A 212 11.41 -1.26 4.35
C MET A 212 12.94 -1.24 4.12
N PRO A 213 13.78 -1.86 4.97
CA PRO A 213 15.24 -1.83 4.79
C PRO A 213 15.78 -2.74 3.68
N LYS A 214 14.95 -3.65 3.14
CA LYS A 214 15.42 -4.65 2.17
C LYS A 214 15.92 -3.97 0.88
N PRO A 215 17.17 -4.23 0.46
CA PRO A 215 17.72 -3.62 -0.75
C PRO A 215 17.03 -4.13 -2.01
N GLY A 216 16.96 -3.29 -3.04
CA GLY A 216 16.48 -3.69 -4.37
C GLY A 216 14.97 -3.81 -4.54
N VAL A 217 14.19 -3.69 -3.46
CA VAL A 217 12.72 -3.81 -3.51
C VAL A 217 12.07 -2.45 -3.75
N HIS A 218 11.14 -2.39 -4.71
CA HIS A 218 10.38 -1.19 -5.02
C HIS A 218 9.18 -1.01 -4.07
N SER A 219 8.75 0.22 -3.83
CA SER A 219 7.77 0.54 -2.77
C SER A 219 6.47 -0.27 -2.85
N PHE A 220 5.88 -0.46 -4.03
CA PHE A 220 4.67 -1.26 -4.20
C PHE A 220 4.85 -2.74 -3.85
N GLU A 221 6.00 -3.33 -4.21
CA GLU A 221 6.33 -4.71 -3.88
C GLU A 221 6.58 -4.85 -2.36
N MET A 222 7.31 -3.90 -1.78
CA MET A 222 7.55 -3.82 -0.35
C MET A 222 6.23 -3.77 0.42
N PHE A 223 5.30 -2.90 0.02
CA PHE A 223 3.99 -2.82 0.66
C PHE A 223 3.11 -4.06 0.42
N GLY A 224 3.29 -4.77 -0.69
CA GLY A 224 2.67 -6.09 -0.90
C GLY A 224 3.20 -7.14 0.09
N MET A 225 4.51 -7.17 0.33
CA MET A 225 5.11 -8.04 1.35
C MET A 225 4.66 -7.66 2.77
N VAL A 226 4.49 -6.35 3.04
CA VAL A 226 3.89 -5.86 4.30
C VAL A 226 2.47 -6.39 4.44
N GLU A 227 1.62 -6.29 3.41
CA GLU A 227 0.26 -6.83 3.43
C GLU A 227 0.23 -8.34 3.74
N ASP A 228 1.05 -9.13 3.03
CA ASP A 228 1.15 -10.58 3.26
C ASP A 228 1.60 -10.93 4.69
N SER A 229 2.55 -10.16 5.23
CA SER A 229 3.06 -10.33 6.58
C SER A 229 1.99 -10.02 7.63
N VAL A 230 1.26 -8.91 7.47
CA VAL A 230 0.18 -8.52 8.39
C VAL A 230 -0.98 -9.51 8.34
N ILE A 231 -1.37 -9.98 7.15
CA ILE A 231 -2.43 -11.00 7.02
C ILE A 231 -2.03 -12.27 7.75
N ARG A 232 -0.78 -12.75 7.59
CA ARG A 232 -0.28 -13.92 8.33
C ARG A 232 -0.29 -13.70 9.84
N GLN A 233 0.36 -12.63 10.31
CA GLN A 233 0.53 -12.36 11.74
C GLN A 233 -0.80 -12.19 12.47
N THR A 234 -1.80 -11.63 11.80
CA THR A 234 -3.10 -11.36 12.40
C THR A 234 -4.15 -12.45 12.13
N GLY A 235 -3.76 -13.56 11.47
CA GLY A 235 -4.70 -14.61 11.07
C GLY A 235 -5.82 -14.11 10.14
N GLY A 236 -5.52 -13.10 9.31
CA GLY A 236 -6.46 -12.45 8.38
C GLY A 236 -7.39 -11.41 9.02
N ARG A 237 -7.21 -11.06 10.29
CA ARG A 237 -8.02 -10.03 10.98
C ARG A 237 -7.71 -8.61 10.49
N GLN A 238 -6.50 -8.38 9.98
CA GLN A 238 -6.05 -7.11 9.43
C GLN A 238 -5.45 -7.32 8.04
N SER A 239 -5.77 -6.42 7.11
CA SER A 239 -5.24 -6.41 5.74
C SER A 239 -5.03 -4.96 5.32
N PRO A 240 -3.77 -4.52 5.17
CA PRO A 240 -3.43 -3.18 4.67
C PRO A 240 -4.06 -2.86 3.32
N ARG A 241 -4.22 -1.57 3.00
CA ARG A 241 -4.75 -1.10 1.71
C ARG A 241 -3.97 0.07 1.17
N LEU A 242 -3.76 0.06 -0.15
CA LEU A 242 -3.06 1.11 -0.88
C LEU A 242 -4.04 1.89 -1.75
N PHE A 243 -3.91 3.21 -1.77
CA PHE A 243 -4.61 4.14 -2.63
C PHE A 243 -3.58 4.96 -3.38
N TYR A 244 -3.74 5.13 -4.68
CA TYR A 244 -2.82 5.90 -5.50
C TYR A 244 -3.54 6.47 -6.71
N ASN A 245 -3.03 7.58 -7.25
CA ASN A 245 -3.51 8.18 -8.50
C ASN A 245 -2.38 8.36 -9.50
N GLY A 246 -2.72 8.16 -10.77
CA GLY A 246 -1.81 8.27 -11.90
C GLY A 246 -0.96 7.02 -12.13
N SER A 247 0.07 7.20 -12.98
CA SER A 247 1.04 6.16 -13.28
C SER A 247 1.76 5.73 -12.01
N THR A 248 1.94 4.42 -11.81
CA THR A 248 2.78 3.91 -10.72
C THR A 248 4.26 4.21 -10.93
N GLN A 249 4.67 4.73 -12.10
CA GLN A 249 6.08 5.01 -12.44
C GLN A 249 6.87 5.79 -11.39
N PRO A 250 6.37 6.89 -10.78
CA PRO A 250 7.10 7.64 -9.77
C PRO A 250 7.46 6.78 -8.55
N PHE A 251 6.65 5.78 -8.25
CA PHE A 251 6.85 4.84 -7.14
C PHE A 251 7.49 3.53 -7.56
N ARG A 252 7.35 3.11 -8.83
CA ARG A 252 7.98 1.91 -9.38
C ARG A 252 9.49 2.00 -9.41
N ASN A 253 10.06 3.21 -9.41
CA ASN A 253 11.50 3.41 -9.28
C ASN A 253 11.90 3.81 -7.85
N PHE A 254 10.93 4.16 -7.00
CA PHE A 254 11.22 4.52 -5.62
C PHE A 254 11.58 3.27 -4.82
N ARG A 255 12.77 3.31 -4.21
CA ARG A 255 13.26 2.31 -3.26
C ARG A 255 13.59 3.01 -1.96
N PHE A 256 13.12 2.44 -0.86
CA PHE A 256 13.46 2.92 0.47
C PHE A 256 14.94 2.71 0.73
N SER A 257 15.43 1.47 0.56
CA SER A 257 16.85 1.15 0.64
C SER A 257 17.55 1.36 -0.70
N ALA A 258 18.53 2.26 -0.72
CA ALA A 258 19.43 2.48 -1.86
C ALA A 258 20.64 1.54 -1.85
N ALA A 259 20.76 0.65 -0.85
CA ALA A 259 21.88 -0.28 -0.77
C ALA A 259 21.92 -1.22 -1.99
N PRO A 260 23.11 -1.49 -2.57
CA PRO A 260 23.25 -2.50 -3.61
C PRO A 260 22.71 -3.85 -3.13
N LEU A 261 22.11 -4.62 -4.04
CA LEU A 261 21.81 -6.03 -3.76
C LEU A 261 23.09 -6.71 -3.24
N PRO A 262 23.03 -7.55 -2.19
CA PRO A 262 24.16 -8.37 -1.79
C PRO A 262 24.61 -9.15 -3.03
N THR A 263 25.84 -8.93 -3.48
CA THR A 263 26.41 -9.75 -4.55
C THR A 263 26.38 -11.20 -4.07
N PRO A 264 25.83 -12.14 -4.86
CA PRO A 264 25.94 -13.55 -4.52
C PRO A 264 27.41 -13.88 -4.27
N PRO A 265 27.75 -14.72 -3.28
CA PRO A 265 29.14 -15.07 -3.02
C PRO A 265 29.73 -15.61 -4.32
N THR A 266 30.81 -14.97 -4.78
CA THR A 266 31.60 -15.46 -5.91
C THR A 266 31.95 -16.91 -5.60
N PRO A 267 31.56 -17.89 -6.44
CA PRO A 267 31.98 -19.26 -6.22
C PRO A 267 33.52 -19.27 -6.20
N ALA A 268 34.08 -19.78 -5.10
CA ALA A 268 35.52 -19.89 -4.94
C ALA A 268 36.11 -20.64 -6.16
N PRO A 269 37.27 -20.22 -6.69
CA PRO A 269 37.91 -20.93 -7.78
C PRO A 269 38.23 -22.35 -7.32
N THR A 270 37.55 -23.34 -7.91
CA THR A 270 37.88 -24.75 -7.74
C THR A 270 39.27 -24.98 -8.33
N LEU A 271 40.26 -25.21 -7.46
CA LEU A 271 41.58 -25.71 -7.86
C LEU A 271 41.41 -27.03 -8.63
N PRO A 272 42.16 -27.25 -9.73
CA PRO A 272 42.10 -28.50 -10.46
C PRO A 272 42.67 -29.63 -9.59
N THR A 273 41.81 -30.57 -9.19
CA THR A 273 42.22 -31.82 -8.56
C THR A 273 43.08 -32.63 -9.53
N THR A 274 44.36 -32.78 -9.20
CA THR A 274 45.28 -33.68 -9.89
C THR A 274 44.85 -35.12 -9.61
N VAL A 275 44.31 -35.79 -10.63
CA VAL A 275 43.98 -37.22 -10.53
C VAL A 275 45.27 -38.02 -10.74
N HIS A 276 45.81 -38.59 -9.67
CA HIS A 276 46.83 -39.63 -9.76
C HIS A 276 46.17 -40.93 -10.22
N ALA A 277 46.55 -41.40 -11.40
CA ALA A 277 46.22 -42.71 -11.91
C ALA A 277 47.04 -43.78 -11.17
N SER A 278 46.36 -44.80 -10.62
CA SER A 278 46.96 -46.09 -10.29
C SER A 278 46.23 -47.17 -11.07
N ALA A 279 47.02 -47.92 -11.84
CA ALA A 279 46.61 -48.97 -12.75
C ALA A 279 46.46 -50.32 -12.03
N THR A 280 45.48 -51.13 -12.47
CA THR A 280 45.56 -52.59 -12.43
C THR A 280 44.76 -53.20 -13.61
N PRO A 281 45.23 -54.29 -14.29
CA PRO A 281 44.55 -54.91 -15.43
C PRO A 281 43.56 -56.05 -15.04
N PRO A 282 42.82 -56.65 -16.00
CA PRO A 282 41.46 -57.16 -15.78
C PRO A 282 41.34 -58.70 -15.78
N THR A 283 40.18 -59.19 -15.34
CA THR A 283 39.64 -60.53 -15.67
C THR A 283 38.17 -60.38 -16.10
N PRO A 284 37.69 -61.08 -17.14
CA PRO A 284 36.47 -60.73 -17.85
C PRO A 284 35.24 -61.45 -17.30
N SER A 285 34.07 -60.84 -17.39
CA SER A 285 32.79 -61.54 -17.25
C SER A 285 31.73 -60.88 -18.13
N LEU A 286 31.55 -61.53 -19.29
CA LEU A 286 30.32 -61.77 -20.04
C LEU A 286 29.21 -60.71 -20.03
N THR A 287 29.10 -60.10 -21.20
CA THR A 287 27.99 -59.39 -21.83
C THR A 287 26.58 -59.91 -21.50
N MET A 288 25.68 -58.98 -21.15
CA MET A 288 24.29 -59.01 -21.60
C MET A 288 23.96 -57.67 -22.30
N PRO A 289 23.15 -57.65 -23.38
CA PRO A 289 22.84 -56.44 -24.10
C PRO A 289 21.93 -55.53 -23.27
N GLN A 290 22.29 -54.25 -23.12
CA GLN A 290 21.33 -53.24 -22.64
C GLN A 290 20.30 -52.93 -23.73
N PRO A 291 19.02 -52.76 -23.38
CA PRO A 291 18.01 -52.32 -24.33
C PRO A 291 18.29 -50.85 -24.69
N VAL A 292 18.25 -50.55 -25.98
CA VAL A 292 18.16 -49.18 -26.49
C VAL A 292 16.84 -48.61 -26.00
N VAL A 293 16.89 -47.67 -25.06
CA VAL A 293 15.74 -46.83 -24.71
C VAL A 293 16.04 -45.44 -25.25
N ASP A 294 15.48 -45.17 -26.44
CA ASP A 294 15.17 -43.83 -26.89
C ASP A 294 14.45 -43.11 -25.73
N SER A 295 15.14 -42.17 -25.10
CA SER A 295 14.50 -41.26 -24.16
C SER A 295 14.00 -40.07 -24.98
N PRO A 296 12.67 -39.90 -25.16
CA PRO A 296 12.15 -38.66 -25.73
C PRO A 296 12.47 -37.49 -24.79
N PRO A 297 12.68 -36.26 -25.30
CA PRO A 297 12.96 -35.11 -24.45
C PRO A 297 11.78 -34.87 -23.51
N SER A 298 12.03 -35.00 -22.20
CA SER A 298 11.10 -34.61 -21.15
C SER A 298 10.95 -33.09 -21.18
N THR A 299 9.99 -32.61 -21.97
CA THR A 299 9.60 -31.20 -22.00
C THR A 299 8.59 -31.02 -20.87
N ALA A 300 9.07 -30.83 -19.65
CA ALA A 300 8.22 -30.29 -18.59
C ALA A 300 7.65 -28.94 -19.09
N PRO A 301 6.35 -28.65 -18.90
CA PRO A 301 5.78 -27.38 -19.33
C PRO A 301 6.52 -26.24 -18.62
N ALA A 302 7.24 -25.43 -19.40
CA ALA A 302 7.96 -24.28 -18.87
C ALA A 302 6.96 -23.33 -18.20
N MET A 303 7.23 -22.95 -16.94
CA MET A 303 6.47 -21.89 -16.28
C MET A 303 6.53 -20.61 -17.13
N PRO A 304 5.47 -19.81 -17.17
CA PRO A 304 5.47 -18.60 -17.97
C PRO A 304 6.46 -17.60 -17.36
N GLU A 305 7.17 -16.88 -18.22
CA GLU A 305 7.98 -15.75 -17.78
C GLU A 305 7.06 -14.65 -17.27
N LEU A 306 7.05 -14.46 -15.95
CA LEU A 306 6.25 -13.42 -15.32
C LEU A 306 6.97 -12.08 -15.45
N PRO A 307 6.23 -10.95 -15.50
CA PRO A 307 6.82 -9.63 -15.42
C PRO A 307 7.63 -9.49 -14.13
N GLN A 308 8.60 -8.57 -14.09
CA GLN A 308 9.48 -8.40 -12.91
C GLN A 308 8.72 -8.20 -11.57
N ARG A 309 7.49 -7.69 -11.60
CA ARG A 309 6.59 -7.58 -10.42
C ARG A 309 5.98 -8.91 -9.94
N GLY A 310 6.22 -10.03 -10.62
CA GLY A 310 5.71 -11.36 -10.27
C GLY A 310 4.26 -11.66 -10.66
N TYR A 311 3.55 -10.78 -11.36
CA TYR A 311 2.18 -11.01 -11.86
C TYR A 311 1.84 -10.12 -13.06
N PHE A 312 0.79 -10.46 -13.81
CA PHE A 312 0.27 -9.63 -14.91
C PHE A 312 -0.70 -8.55 -14.41
N ASP A 313 -0.65 -7.33 -14.95
CA ASP A 313 -1.70 -6.32 -14.71
C ASP A 313 -2.97 -6.63 -15.51
N LEU A 314 -3.99 -5.81 -15.29
CA LEU A 314 -5.32 -6.03 -15.86
C LEU A 314 -5.32 -5.97 -17.39
N ASP A 315 -4.39 -5.28 -18.04
CA ASP A 315 -4.27 -5.31 -19.51
C ASP A 315 -3.58 -6.59 -19.96
N GLN A 316 -2.43 -6.90 -19.36
CA GLN A 316 -1.64 -8.08 -19.71
C GLN A 316 -2.34 -9.40 -19.40
N LEU A 317 -3.15 -9.44 -18.35
CA LEU A 317 -3.89 -10.62 -17.91
C LEU A 317 -4.96 -11.03 -18.92
N PHE A 318 -5.54 -10.05 -19.64
CA PHE A 318 -6.58 -10.27 -20.64
C PHE A 318 -6.08 -10.17 -22.09
N ALA A 319 -4.81 -9.84 -22.31
CA ALA A 319 -4.25 -9.53 -23.64
C ALA A 319 -4.45 -10.63 -24.69
N THR A 320 -4.49 -11.90 -24.26
CA THR A 320 -4.67 -13.08 -25.14
C THR A 320 -6.03 -13.76 -24.94
N GLY A 321 -6.95 -13.11 -24.24
CA GLY A 321 -8.26 -13.65 -23.89
C GLY A 321 -9.41 -13.06 -24.72
N PRO A 322 -10.62 -13.65 -24.62
CA PRO A 322 -11.80 -13.21 -25.36
C PRO A 322 -12.27 -11.80 -24.98
N TYR A 323 -11.79 -11.27 -23.84
CA TYR A 323 -12.14 -9.97 -23.31
C TYR A 323 -11.04 -8.91 -23.49
N ALA A 324 -10.02 -9.17 -24.32
CA ALA A 324 -8.93 -8.23 -24.57
C ALA A 324 -9.43 -6.84 -25.00
N ALA A 325 -10.49 -6.78 -25.81
CA ALA A 325 -11.09 -5.55 -26.31
C ALA A 325 -12.00 -4.81 -25.29
N TYR A 326 -12.25 -5.39 -24.12
CA TYR A 326 -13.17 -4.79 -23.15
C TYR A 326 -12.52 -3.62 -22.42
N ASN A 327 -13.32 -2.68 -21.92
CA ASN A 327 -12.83 -1.60 -21.08
C ASN A 327 -12.34 -2.13 -19.70
N SER A 328 -11.50 -1.35 -19.03
CA SER A 328 -10.90 -1.69 -17.74
C SER A 328 -11.94 -2.00 -16.66
N TYR A 329 -13.07 -1.27 -16.65
CA TYR A 329 -14.19 -1.53 -15.73
C TYR A 329 -14.76 -2.94 -15.89
N SER A 330 -15.05 -3.34 -17.14
CA SER A 330 -15.55 -4.68 -17.45
C SER A 330 -14.51 -5.75 -17.11
N ARG A 331 -13.24 -5.52 -17.43
CA ARG A 331 -12.15 -6.46 -17.12
C ARG A 331 -11.93 -6.64 -15.62
N GLY A 332 -12.06 -5.58 -14.82
CA GLY A 332 -12.04 -5.67 -13.36
C GLY A 332 -13.21 -6.50 -12.81
N HIS A 333 -14.41 -6.32 -13.37
CA HIS A 333 -15.57 -7.13 -12.99
C HIS A 333 -15.39 -8.62 -13.35
N ILE A 334 -14.85 -8.90 -14.53
CA ILE A 334 -14.56 -10.27 -14.97
C ILE A 334 -13.48 -10.90 -14.07
N LEU A 335 -12.43 -10.15 -13.73
CA LEU A 335 -11.38 -10.62 -12.83
C LEU A 335 -11.93 -10.95 -11.43
N LYS A 336 -12.86 -10.14 -10.92
CA LYS A 336 -13.55 -10.41 -9.66
C LYS A 336 -14.32 -11.72 -9.70
N GLN A 337 -15.01 -12.00 -10.80
CA GLN A 337 -15.70 -13.28 -10.98
C GLN A 337 -14.72 -14.44 -11.06
N ALA A 338 -13.61 -14.29 -11.80
CA ALA A 338 -12.54 -15.29 -11.85
C ALA A 338 -11.97 -15.60 -10.46
N GLN A 339 -11.61 -14.57 -9.68
CA GLN A 339 -11.16 -14.73 -8.29
C GLN A 339 -12.21 -15.43 -7.41
N THR A 340 -13.50 -15.15 -7.61
CA THR A 340 -14.58 -15.82 -6.88
C THR A 340 -14.64 -17.31 -7.21
N LYS A 341 -14.47 -17.67 -8.49
CA LYS A 341 -14.42 -19.07 -8.94
C LYS A 341 -13.18 -19.80 -8.43
N LEU A 342 -12.01 -19.18 -8.53
CA LEU A 342 -10.76 -19.69 -8.00
C LEU A 342 -10.82 -19.89 -6.48
N LYS A 343 -11.53 -19.01 -5.77
CA LYS A 343 -11.79 -19.14 -4.34
C LYS A 343 -12.68 -20.32 -4.01
N ALA A 344 -13.76 -20.52 -4.77
CA ALA A 344 -14.64 -21.68 -4.63
C ALA A 344 -13.90 -22.99 -4.92
N ALA A 345 -12.88 -22.98 -5.78
CA ALA A 345 -12.00 -24.11 -6.05
C ALA A 345 -10.90 -24.31 -4.97
N GLY A 346 -10.84 -23.48 -3.93
CA GLY A 346 -9.82 -23.55 -2.88
C GLY A 346 -8.43 -23.05 -3.30
N LEU A 347 -8.30 -22.46 -4.49
CA LEU A 347 -7.03 -22.01 -5.07
C LEU A 347 -6.72 -20.54 -4.78
N TYR A 348 -7.70 -19.79 -4.28
CA TYR A 348 -7.56 -18.35 -4.00
C TYR A 348 -8.07 -17.99 -2.59
N ALA A 349 -7.15 -17.62 -1.70
CA ALA A 349 -7.47 -17.31 -0.31
C ALA A 349 -7.98 -15.87 -0.08
N SER A 350 -7.54 -14.94 -0.93
CA SER A 350 -7.81 -13.50 -0.80
C SER A 350 -9.25 -13.11 -1.17
N ARG A 351 -9.60 -11.83 -1.04
CA ARG A 351 -10.94 -11.33 -1.44
C ARG A 351 -11.02 -11.25 -2.96
N ALA A 352 -12.16 -11.63 -3.51
CA ALA A 352 -12.49 -11.34 -4.90
C ALA A 352 -12.86 -9.87 -5.03
N ASP A 353 -11.91 -9.05 -5.45
CA ASP A 353 -11.99 -7.59 -5.56
C ASP A 353 -11.86 -7.07 -6.99
N GLY A 354 -11.46 -7.92 -7.94
CA GLY A 354 -11.26 -7.56 -9.33
C GLY A 354 -9.93 -6.86 -9.60
N VAL A 355 -8.99 -6.93 -8.67
CA VAL A 355 -7.66 -6.33 -8.79
C VAL A 355 -6.60 -7.42 -8.96
N PRO A 356 -5.74 -7.33 -9.99
CA PRO A 356 -4.67 -8.30 -10.19
C PRO A 356 -3.58 -8.15 -9.12
N GLY A 357 -2.99 -9.27 -8.72
CA GLY A 357 -1.92 -9.32 -7.71
C GLY A 357 -1.28 -10.70 -7.63
N PRO A 358 -0.24 -10.88 -6.79
CA PRO A 358 0.48 -12.15 -6.68
C PRO A 358 -0.41 -13.34 -6.32
N SER A 359 -1.35 -13.18 -5.36
CA SER A 359 -2.29 -14.25 -5.02
C SER A 359 -3.20 -14.61 -6.19
N THR A 360 -3.58 -13.62 -7.01
CA THR A 360 -4.38 -13.85 -8.22
C THR A 360 -3.56 -14.60 -9.25
N GLN A 361 -2.29 -14.24 -9.43
CA GLN A 361 -1.36 -14.90 -10.33
C GLN A 361 -1.12 -16.37 -9.97
N SER A 362 -0.80 -16.64 -8.71
CA SER A 362 -0.57 -17.98 -8.20
C SER A 362 -1.83 -18.84 -8.32
N ALA A 363 -3.01 -18.27 -8.04
CA ALA A 363 -4.28 -18.98 -8.18
C ALA A 363 -4.61 -19.33 -9.63
N ILE A 364 -4.34 -18.44 -10.59
CA ILE A 364 -4.53 -18.71 -12.02
C ILE A 364 -3.58 -19.82 -12.49
N LEU A 365 -2.31 -19.74 -12.12
CA LEU A 365 -1.32 -20.78 -12.46
C LEU A 365 -1.68 -22.14 -11.85
N ALA A 366 -2.09 -22.16 -10.57
CA ALA A 366 -2.52 -23.37 -9.90
C ALA A 366 -3.77 -23.98 -10.55
N HIS A 367 -4.72 -23.15 -10.99
CA HIS A 367 -5.90 -23.60 -11.71
C HIS A 367 -5.56 -24.17 -13.08
N GLN A 368 -4.70 -23.49 -13.85
CA GLN A 368 -4.22 -23.98 -15.14
C GLN A 368 -3.51 -25.33 -14.99
N GLN A 369 -2.65 -25.46 -13.98
CA GLN A 369 -1.98 -26.73 -13.66
C GLN A 369 -2.99 -27.82 -13.27
N ALA A 370 -3.96 -27.52 -12.42
CA ALA A 370 -4.97 -28.48 -11.95
C ALA A 370 -5.94 -28.92 -13.07
N GLN A 371 -6.16 -28.09 -14.08
CA GLN A 371 -7.02 -28.37 -15.23
C GLN A 371 -6.23 -28.86 -16.46
N SER A 372 -4.94 -29.14 -16.33
CA SER A 372 -4.04 -29.54 -17.43
C SER A 372 -4.08 -28.57 -18.63
N LEU A 373 -4.23 -27.28 -18.35
CA LEU A 373 -4.21 -26.20 -19.33
C LEU A 373 -2.78 -25.67 -19.53
N PRO A 374 -2.49 -24.96 -20.65
CA PRO A 374 -1.23 -24.24 -20.80
C PRO A 374 -1.01 -23.25 -19.64
N LEU A 375 0.16 -23.31 -19.02
CA LEU A 375 0.56 -22.42 -17.91
C LEU A 375 0.90 -21.03 -18.46
N SER A 376 -0.09 -20.27 -18.93
CA SER A 376 0.12 -18.92 -19.43
C SER A 376 0.16 -17.87 -18.32
N GLY A 377 -0.43 -18.19 -17.15
CA GLY A 377 -0.65 -17.25 -16.07
C GLY A 377 -1.65 -16.13 -16.41
N LYS A 378 -2.35 -16.22 -17.54
CA LYS A 378 -3.28 -15.21 -18.06
C LYS A 378 -4.71 -15.75 -18.10
N LEU A 379 -5.69 -14.85 -18.12
CA LEU A 379 -7.09 -15.19 -18.39
C LEU A 379 -7.33 -15.30 -19.91
N ASP A 380 -6.63 -16.25 -20.53
CA ASP A 380 -6.83 -16.62 -21.94
C ASP A 380 -8.15 -17.38 -22.17
N ALA A 381 -8.48 -17.68 -23.43
CA ALA A 381 -9.74 -18.34 -23.79
C ALA A 381 -9.93 -19.69 -23.08
N ALA A 382 -8.88 -20.49 -22.91
CA ALA A 382 -8.94 -21.79 -22.24
C ALA A 382 -9.21 -21.64 -20.73
N THR A 383 -8.52 -20.69 -20.10
CA THR A 383 -8.68 -20.39 -18.67
C THR A 383 -10.06 -19.80 -18.38
N ILE A 384 -10.52 -18.85 -19.20
CA ILE A 384 -11.87 -18.28 -19.11
C ILE A 384 -12.95 -19.35 -19.30
N GLY A 385 -12.77 -20.26 -20.27
CA GLY A 385 -13.68 -21.38 -20.50
C GLY A 385 -13.75 -22.33 -19.30
N SER A 386 -12.60 -22.73 -18.75
CA SER A 386 -12.56 -23.63 -17.59
C SER A 386 -13.15 -23.04 -16.30
N LEU A 387 -13.16 -21.71 -16.16
CA LEU A 387 -13.82 -21.00 -15.05
C LEU A 387 -15.32 -20.76 -15.28
N GLY A 388 -15.84 -21.12 -16.46
CA GLY A 388 -17.24 -20.92 -16.85
C GLY A 388 -17.59 -19.44 -17.02
N LEU A 389 -16.68 -18.65 -17.58
CA LEU A 389 -16.80 -17.20 -17.76
C LEU A 389 -16.93 -16.82 -19.25
N ASP A 390 -17.54 -17.65 -20.09
CA ASP A 390 -17.56 -17.55 -21.56
C ASP A 390 -18.56 -16.53 -22.14
N ARG A 391 -19.51 -16.03 -21.35
CA ARG A 391 -20.64 -15.20 -21.84
C ARG A 391 -20.87 -13.91 -21.04
N ILE A 392 -19.81 -13.17 -20.75
CA ILE A 392 -19.92 -11.89 -20.03
C ILE A 392 -20.01 -10.76 -21.05
N GLN A 393 -21.09 -9.99 -21.00
CA GLN A 393 -21.25 -8.81 -21.85
C GLN A 393 -20.41 -7.63 -21.34
N GLN A 394 -19.90 -6.83 -22.28
CA GLN A 394 -19.18 -5.61 -21.94
C GLN A 394 -20.09 -4.61 -21.21
N MET A 395 -19.60 -4.06 -20.11
CA MET A 395 -20.33 -3.10 -19.27
C MET A 395 -19.85 -1.68 -19.57
N THR A 396 -20.76 -0.71 -19.52
CA THR A 396 -20.39 0.71 -19.48
C THR A 396 -20.00 1.09 -18.06
N ALA A 397 -18.90 1.82 -17.91
CA ALA A 397 -18.51 2.37 -16.62
C ALA A 397 -19.62 3.32 -16.12
N PRO A 398 -20.02 3.25 -14.84
CA PRO A 398 -21.04 4.14 -14.30
C PRO A 398 -20.57 5.59 -14.44
N LYS A 399 -21.43 6.45 -15.01
CA LYS A 399 -21.18 7.90 -15.03
C LYS A 399 -21.06 8.38 -13.58
N PRO A 400 -20.11 9.29 -13.26
CA PRO A 400 -20.05 9.91 -11.95
C PRO A 400 -21.41 10.52 -11.64
N GLN A 401 -22.07 10.04 -10.58
CA GLN A 401 -23.33 10.62 -10.15
C GLN A 401 -23.01 11.97 -9.51
N HIS A 402 -23.11 13.04 -10.28
CA HIS A 402 -23.40 14.35 -9.70
C HIS A 402 -24.73 14.21 -8.96
N GLN A 403 -24.67 14.18 -7.64
CA GLN A 403 -25.85 14.37 -6.81
C GLN A 403 -26.36 15.79 -7.06
N THR A 404 -27.25 15.94 -8.04
CA THR A 404 -28.13 17.09 -8.12
C THR A 404 -28.91 17.18 -6.81
N PRO A 405 -29.00 18.35 -6.16
CA PRO A 405 -29.75 18.50 -4.93
C PRO A 405 -31.24 18.37 -5.25
N SER A 406 -31.76 17.15 -5.16
CA SER A 406 -33.19 16.88 -5.32
C SER A 406 -33.86 17.05 -3.96
N GLY A 407 -34.30 18.28 -3.70
CA GLY A 407 -35.19 18.60 -2.60
C GLY A 407 -36.21 19.62 -3.08
N LYS A 408 -37.36 19.16 -3.60
CA LYS A 408 -38.56 19.99 -3.64
C LYS A 408 -38.88 20.41 -2.20
N PRO A 409 -39.13 21.70 -1.91
CA PRO A 409 -39.42 22.15 -0.56
C PRO A 409 -40.82 21.66 -0.16
N SER A 410 -40.88 20.79 0.85
CA SER A 410 -42.11 20.59 1.64
C SER A 410 -42.22 21.75 2.64
N PRO A 411 -43.43 22.29 2.90
CA PRO A 411 -43.62 23.56 3.59
C PRO A 411 -43.17 23.44 5.05
N SER A 412 -42.08 24.13 5.37
CA SER A 412 -41.47 24.10 6.69
C SER A 412 -42.21 25.03 7.65
N ARG A 413 -42.43 24.51 8.86
CA ARG A 413 -42.66 25.27 10.09
C ARG A 413 -41.73 26.48 10.13
N LEU A 414 -42.32 27.65 10.37
CA LEU A 414 -41.60 28.89 10.63
C LEU A 414 -40.61 28.70 11.78
N THR A 415 -39.38 29.16 11.57
CA THR A 415 -38.31 29.16 12.58
C THR A 415 -38.65 30.11 13.74
N PRO A 416 -38.02 29.98 14.92
CA PRO A 416 -38.24 30.88 16.06
C PRO A 416 -38.04 32.37 15.70
N GLU A 417 -37.07 32.69 14.84
CA GLU A 417 -36.84 34.05 14.35
C GLU A 417 -37.98 34.57 13.45
N GLN A 418 -38.58 33.70 12.64
CA GLN A 418 -39.74 34.04 11.82
C GLN A 418 -41.04 34.19 12.64
N ARG A 419 -41.10 33.65 13.86
CA ARG A 419 -42.22 33.88 14.81
C ARG A 419 -42.15 35.25 15.47
N VAL A 420 -40.95 35.75 15.76
CA VAL A 420 -40.76 37.08 16.38
C VAL A 420 -41.10 38.20 15.39
N LEU A 421 -40.74 38.03 14.10
CA LEU A 421 -41.07 39.01 13.06
C LEU A 421 -42.58 39.12 12.76
N ARG A 422 -43.35 38.03 12.98
CA ARG A 422 -44.81 38.01 12.79
C ARG A 422 -45.58 38.58 13.99
N ALA A 423 -44.99 38.58 15.18
CA ALA A 423 -45.60 39.14 16.39
C ALA A 423 -45.52 40.68 16.45
N LEU A 424 -44.63 41.30 15.66
CA LEU A 424 -44.43 42.76 15.62
C LEU A 424 -45.24 43.46 14.51
N THR A 425 -46.01 42.72 13.71
CA THR A 425 -46.76 43.26 12.56
C THR A 425 -48.28 43.22 12.69
N THR A 426 -48.81 42.76 13.84
CA THR A 426 -50.26 42.81 14.12
C THR A 426 -50.53 43.77 15.27
N GLY A 427 -50.64 45.06 14.95
CA GLY A 427 -51.27 46.07 15.83
C GLY A 427 -52.81 45.91 15.84
N PRO A 428 -53.50 46.44 16.87
CA PRO A 428 -54.92 46.17 17.08
C PRO A 428 -55.79 47.12 16.27
N GLN A 429 -56.75 46.58 15.51
CA GLN A 429 -57.98 47.25 15.09
C GLN A 429 -59.05 46.18 14.90
N ALA A 430 -60.32 46.37 15.20
CA ALA A 430 -61.10 47.32 15.99
C ALA A 430 -62.45 46.61 16.19
#